data_AF-A3WDF7-F1
#
_entry.id   AF-A3WDF7-F1
#
_cell.length_a   1.000
_cell.length_b   1.000
_cell.length_c   1.000
_cell.angle_alpha   90.00
_cell.angle_beta   90.00
_cell.angle_gamma   90.00
#
_symmetry.space_group_name_H-M   'P 1'
#
loop_
_entity.id
_entity.type
_entity.pdbx_description
1 polymer ?
#
loop_
_entity_poly.entity_id
_entity_poly.type
_entity_poly.pdbx_seq_one_letter_code
_entity_poly.pdbx_strand_id
1 'polypeptide(L)'
;MANFTQEDDDLLEELGVEVEAKKVATRTPLEERIIAGFEEIQRFVEEHGKRPQHGEDNDIFERLYAVRLERIRDQEECRSLVEPMDHQGLLDTTNVEQPVEVDELDDDALLAELGVEAETADITELRHVRSSAEKRAAEEIANRDKCEDFEKFQPLFEKVQREIKDGIRQTRPFVKDAGFLKADIKQGELFILGGQTVYVAEVGETIKAPNGETDARLRVIYSNGTESNLLLRSLQRALYKDEAGRRITEPVAGPLFTDNEDDDDQASGTIYVLRSKSDHPTVAAHREVLHKIGVTSGKVERRIANAKIDPTFLMADVEIVATYELFNINRTKLESVIHRVFGAAKLDIEIKDRFGKPVVPKEWFLVPRFVIDEAVARIKDGTITEFVYDPTSASLKEKTGRT
;
A
#
# COMPACT_ATOMS: atom_id res chain seq x y z
N MET A 1 11.79 34.42 -8.63
CA MET A 1 12.85 35.40 -8.35
C MET A 1 12.62 36.57 -9.29
N ALA A 2 12.36 37.75 -8.75
CA ALA A 2 12.21 38.96 -9.55
C ALA A 2 13.60 39.39 -10.03
N ASN A 3 13.76 39.63 -11.34
CA ASN A 3 15.03 40.14 -11.87
C ASN A 3 15.05 41.65 -11.64
N PHE A 4 15.98 42.09 -10.81
CA PHE A 4 16.34 43.51 -10.67
C PHE A 4 16.98 44.00 -11.97
N THR A 5 16.69 45.24 -12.33
CA THR A 5 17.14 45.86 -13.58
C THR A 5 18.35 46.75 -13.35
N GLN A 6 19.08 47.08 -14.42
CA GLN A 6 20.29 47.91 -14.36
C GLN A 6 20.07 49.28 -13.68
N GLU A 7 18.84 49.81 -13.72
CA GLU A 7 18.45 51.04 -13.05
C GLU A 7 18.42 50.91 -11.50
N ASP A 8 18.23 49.70 -10.96
CA ASP A 8 18.27 49.43 -9.52
C ASP A 8 19.72 49.40 -9.00
N ASP A 9 20.66 48.91 -9.83
CA ASP A 9 22.08 48.86 -9.51
C ASP A 9 22.72 50.25 -9.53
N ASP A 10 22.34 51.10 -10.49
CA ASP A 10 22.83 52.48 -10.57
C ASP A 10 22.33 53.35 -9.39
N LEU A 11 21.12 53.07 -8.88
CA LEU A 11 20.58 53.75 -7.68
C LEU A 11 21.29 53.34 -6.38
N LEU A 12 21.78 52.10 -6.31
CA LEU A 12 22.51 51.58 -5.15
C LEU A 12 23.92 52.18 -5.03
N GLU A 13 24.58 52.45 -6.15
CA GLU A 13 25.91 53.07 -6.18
C GLU A 13 25.87 54.54 -5.73
N GLU A 14 24.78 55.26 -6.03
CA GLU A 14 24.59 56.66 -5.63
C GLU A 14 24.26 56.84 -4.13
N LEU A 15 23.81 55.78 -3.45
CA LEU A 15 23.44 55.79 -2.02
C LEU A 15 24.57 55.40 -1.06
N GLY A 16 25.75 54.98 -1.56
CA GLY A 16 26.94 54.70 -0.74
C GLY A 16 26.76 53.58 0.29
N VAL A 17 25.84 52.64 0.04
CA VAL A 17 25.58 51.50 0.94
C VAL A 17 26.36 50.28 0.45
N GLU A 18 27.51 50.00 1.09
CA GLU A 18 28.16 48.69 0.96
C GLU A 18 27.27 47.63 1.64
N VAL A 19 26.55 46.87 0.84
CA VAL A 19 25.76 45.73 1.34
C VAL A 19 26.72 44.56 1.56
N GLU A 20 27.26 44.43 2.78
CA GLU A 20 27.86 43.16 3.22
C GLU A 20 26.77 42.09 3.28
N ALA A 21 26.67 41.30 2.21
CA ALA A 21 25.79 40.15 2.15
C ALA A 21 26.24 39.10 3.18
N LYS A 22 25.65 39.14 4.39
CA LYS A 22 25.74 38.04 5.36
C LYS A 22 25.26 36.75 4.68
N LYS A 23 26.18 35.81 4.47
CA LYS A 23 25.89 34.44 4.04
C LYS A 23 24.83 33.85 4.97
N VAL A 24 23.60 33.70 4.47
CA VAL A 24 22.57 32.91 5.13
C VAL A 24 22.99 31.45 4.97
N ALA A 25 23.51 30.85 6.04
CA ALA A 25 23.79 29.41 6.06
C ALA A 25 22.46 28.67 5.84
N THR A 26 22.39 27.83 4.80
CA THR A 26 21.31 26.85 4.62
C THR A 26 21.30 25.90 5.80
N ARG A 27 20.42 26.14 6.77
CA ARG A 27 20.24 25.29 7.95
C ARG A 27 19.55 23.99 7.56
N THR A 28 19.92 22.89 8.22
CA THR A 28 19.24 21.61 8.01
C THR A 28 17.89 21.59 8.74
N PRO A 29 16.90 20.77 8.30
CA PRO A 29 15.62 20.62 9.01
C PRO A 29 15.77 20.15 10.47
N LEU A 30 16.90 19.53 10.81
CA LEU A 30 17.23 19.14 12.18
C LEU A 30 17.68 20.34 13.00
N GLU A 31 18.56 21.18 12.45
CA GLU A 31 19.01 22.42 13.09
C GLU A 31 17.85 23.39 13.34
N GLU A 32 16.95 23.57 12.36
CA GLU A 32 15.76 24.42 12.55
C GLU A 32 14.85 23.93 13.68
N ARG A 33 14.73 22.60 13.85
CA ARG A 33 13.96 22.01 14.96
C ARG A 33 14.63 22.24 16.31
N ILE A 34 15.95 22.12 16.37
CA ILE A 34 16.72 22.37 17.61
C ILE A 34 16.57 23.84 18.02
N ILE A 35 16.67 24.75 17.05
CA ILE A 35 16.50 26.19 17.28
C ILE A 35 15.09 26.52 17.77
N ALA A 36 14.05 26.04 17.08
CA ALA A 36 12.67 26.26 17.51
C ALA A 36 12.39 25.67 18.90
N GLY A 37 12.96 24.49 19.19
CA GLY A 37 12.86 23.88 20.52
C GLY A 37 13.55 24.68 21.61
N PHE A 38 14.65 25.37 21.31
CA PHE A 38 15.34 26.25 22.25
C PHE A 38 14.60 27.58 22.46
N GLU A 39 14.01 28.15 21.41
CA GLU A 39 13.15 29.35 21.52
C GLU A 39 11.90 29.08 22.38
N GLU A 40 11.32 27.87 22.30
CA GLU A 40 10.23 27.46 23.20
C GLU A 40 10.66 27.47 24.67
N ILE A 41 11.88 27.01 24.96
CA ILE A 41 12.45 27.00 26.31
C ILE A 41 12.71 28.44 26.77
N GLN A 42 13.25 29.32 25.91
CA GLN A 42 13.49 30.72 26.26
C GLN A 42 12.19 31.44 26.62
N ARG A 43 11.14 31.25 25.81
CA ARG A 43 9.82 31.80 26.08
C ARG A 43 9.24 31.30 27.40
N PHE A 44 9.42 30.01 27.72
CA PHE A 44 9.03 29.48 29.02
C PHE A 44 9.73 30.21 30.17
N VAL A 45 11.03 30.49 30.04
CA VAL A 45 11.79 31.22 31.07
C VAL A 45 11.37 32.69 31.14
N GLU A 46 11.03 33.34 30.03
CA GLU A 46 10.47 34.70 30.04
C GLU A 46 9.11 34.76 30.74
N GLU A 47 8.26 33.77 30.50
CA GLU A 47 6.89 33.74 31.02
C GLU A 47 6.83 33.35 32.50
N HIS A 48 7.65 32.38 32.90
CA HIS A 48 7.62 31.83 34.27
C HIS A 48 8.75 32.32 35.18
N GLY A 49 9.75 33.02 34.63
CA GLY A 49 10.90 33.53 35.38
C GLY A 49 11.80 32.46 36.01
N LYS A 50 11.56 31.18 35.70
CA LYS A 50 12.31 30.02 36.21
C LYS A 50 12.77 29.12 35.08
N ARG A 51 13.92 28.46 35.28
CA ARG A 51 14.41 27.41 34.37
C ARG A 51 13.49 26.18 34.47
N PRO A 52 13.22 25.45 33.38
CA PRO A 52 12.44 24.23 33.45
C PRO A 52 13.13 23.20 34.35
N GLN A 53 12.38 22.59 35.27
CA GLN A 53 12.89 21.60 36.23
C GLN A 53 12.22 20.24 36.08
N HIS A 54 12.98 19.19 36.38
CA HIS A 54 12.44 17.84 36.53
C HIS A 54 11.63 17.75 37.83
N GLY A 55 10.40 17.23 37.77
CA GLY A 55 9.55 17.02 38.94
C GLY A 55 8.23 16.38 38.53
N GLU A 56 7.74 15.39 39.29
CA GLU A 56 6.48 14.70 39.00
C GLU A 56 5.27 15.64 39.13
N ASP A 57 5.38 16.65 40.00
CA ASP A 57 4.38 17.70 40.22
C ASP A 57 4.41 18.83 39.18
N ASN A 58 5.43 18.85 38.30
CA ASN A 58 5.57 19.88 37.26
C ASN A 58 4.75 19.53 36.01
N ASP A 59 4.31 20.57 35.30
CA ASP A 59 3.55 20.42 34.06
C ASP A 59 4.32 19.58 33.03
N ILE A 60 3.59 18.86 32.18
CA ILE A 60 4.13 17.98 31.15
C ILE A 60 5.06 18.76 30.21
N PHE A 61 4.73 20.02 29.91
CA PHE A 61 5.56 20.89 29.07
C PHE A 61 6.85 21.33 29.78
N GLU A 62 6.80 21.67 31.08
CA GLU A 62 7.99 22.01 31.86
C GLU A 62 8.97 20.83 31.92
N ARG A 63 8.47 19.61 32.14
CA ARG A 63 9.29 18.39 32.09
C ARG A 63 9.90 18.15 30.71
N LEU A 64 9.14 18.37 29.64
CA LEU A 64 9.64 18.23 28.28
C LEU A 64 10.74 19.25 27.98
N TYR A 65 10.56 20.50 28.41
CA TYR A 65 11.56 21.57 28.26
C TYR A 65 12.82 21.30 29.09
N ALA A 66 12.69 20.73 30.30
CA ALA A 66 13.82 20.34 31.13
C ALA A 66 14.70 19.27 30.43
N VAL A 67 14.07 18.20 29.93
CA VAL A 67 14.78 17.14 29.19
C VAL A 67 15.41 17.67 27.90
N ARG A 68 14.72 18.56 27.17
CA ARG A 68 15.27 19.18 25.95
C ARG A 68 16.45 20.08 26.25
N LEU A 69 16.38 20.91 27.28
CA LEU A 69 17.48 21.80 27.68
C LEU A 69 18.71 20.99 28.09
N GLU A 70 18.51 19.91 28.84
CA GLU A 70 19.58 18.98 29.23
C GLU A 70 20.25 18.35 28.01
N ARG A 71 19.48 17.82 27.06
CA ARG A 71 20.03 17.26 25.81
C ARG A 71 20.77 18.28 24.95
N ILE A 72 20.31 19.53 24.91
CA ILE A 72 20.99 20.61 24.18
C ILE A 72 22.32 20.96 24.85
N ARG A 73 22.40 20.90 26.19
CA ARG A 73 23.65 21.10 26.94
C ARG A 73 24.65 19.97 26.76
N ASP A 74 24.17 18.72 26.70
CA ASP A 74 25.02 17.53 26.57
C ASP A 74 25.67 17.39 25.18
N GLN A 75 25.03 17.93 24.13
CA GLN A 75 25.51 17.80 22.75
C GLN A 75 26.21 19.07 22.28
N GLU A 76 27.52 18.98 22.03
CA GLU A 76 28.34 20.12 21.60
C GLU A 76 27.84 20.77 20.29
N GLU A 77 27.40 19.96 19.32
CA GLU A 77 26.83 20.43 18.06
C GLU A 77 25.55 21.26 18.27
N CYS A 78 24.69 20.84 19.20
CA CYS A 78 23.49 21.58 19.56
C CYS A 78 23.83 22.86 20.32
N ARG A 79 24.78 22.79 21.27
CA ARG A 79 25.24 23.94 22.05
C ARG A 79 25.77 25.04 21.14
N SER A 80 26.69 24.73 20.23
CA SER A 80 27.27 25.72 19.30
C SER A 80 26.23 26.32 18.35
N LEU A 81 25.15 25.59 18.04
CA LEU A 81 24.05 26.08 17.19
C LEU A 81 23.20 27.14 17.91
N VAL A 82 22.94 26.96 19.21
CA VAL A 82 22.04 27.82 20.00
C VAL A 82 22.75 28.84 20.89
N GLU A 83 24.07 28.70 21.10
CA GLU A 83 24.93 29.65 21.82
C GLU A 83 24.75 31.12 21.40
N PRO A 84 24.72 31.49 20.09
CA PRO A 84 24.50 32.88 19.69
C PRO A 84 23.08 33.40 19.98
N MET A 85 22.15 32.52 20.35
CA MET A 85 20.76 32.85 20.66
C MET A 85 20.50 32.88 22.18
N ASP A 86 21.43 32.36 23.00
CA ASP A 86 21.28 32.26 24.46
C ASP A 86 21.56 33.59 25.17
N HIS A 87 20.53 34.42 25.28
CA HIS A 87 20.59 35.69 26.01
C HIS A 87 20.26 35.54 27.51
N GLN A 88 19.80 34.37 27.93
CA GLN A 88 19.33 34.09 29.31
C GLN A 88 20.32 33.23 30.11
N GLY A 89 21.46 32.87 29.51
CA GLY A 89 22.48 32.01 30.12
C GLY A 89 21.95 30.60 30.42
N LEU A 90 21.02 30.10 29.62
CA LEU A 90 20.43 28.77 29.79
C LEU A 90 21.42 27.65 29.50
N LEU A 91 22.48 27.91 28.75
CA LEU A 91 23.52 26.92 28.45
C LEU A 91 24.60 26.86 29.54
N ASP A 92 24.61 27.83 30.45
CA ASP A 92 25.62 27.92 31.51
C ASP A 92 25.20 27.11 32.76
N THR A 93 25.99 26.07 33.06
CA THR A 93 25.80 25.14 34.19
C THR A 93 26.41 25.64 35.49
N THR A 94 27.04 26.81 35.49
CA THR A 94 27.86 27.30 36.62
C THR A 94 27.02 27.88 37.78
N ASN A 95 25.68 27.83 37.71
CA ASN A 95 24.80 28.41 38.72
C ASN A 95 23.64 27.46 39.10
N VAL A 96 23.98 26.22 39.48
CA VAL A 96 23.05 25.32 40.16
C VAL A 96 23.22 25.54 41.66
N GLU A 97 22.20 26.13 42.30
CA GLU A 97 22.10 26.18 43.76
C GLU A 97 22.24 24.76 44.33
N GLN A 98 23.12 24.65 45.33
CA GLN A 98 23.53 23.40 45.96
C GLN A 98 22.34 22.60 46.49
N PRO A 99 22.31 21.26 46.35
CA PRO A 99 21.42 20.44 47.14
C PRO A 99 21.82 20.53 48.61
N VAL A 100 20.80 20.64 49.46
CA VAL A 100 20.87 20.63 50.92
C VAL A 100 21.68 19.41 51.39
N GLU A 101 22.76 19.64 52.15
CA GLU A 101 23.41 18.63 52.98
C GLU A 101 22.35 18.05 53.93
N VAL A 102 21.96 16.80 53.67
CA VAL A 102 21.29 15.98 54.68
C VAL A 102 22.40 15.15 55.31
N ASP A 103 22.56 15.33 56.62
CA ASP A 103 23.52 14.66 57.50
C ASP A 103 23.83 13.22 57.09
N GLU A 104 25.12 12.88 57.19
CA GLU A 104 25.66 11.53 57.16
C GLU A 104 24.98 10.65 58.23
N LEU A 105 23.82 10.10 57.90
CA LEU A 105 23.30 8.92 58.56
C LEU A 105 23.82 7.72 57.79
N ASP A 106 24.68 6.98 58.48
CA ASP A 106 25.33 5.74 58.04
C ASP A 106 24.31 4.75 57.48
N ASP A 107 24.30 4.60 56.15
CA ASP A 107 23.39 3.72 55.39
C ASP A 107 23.47 2.26 55.86
N ASP A 108 24.61 1.86 56.43
CA ASP A 108 24.83 0.51 56.97
C ASP A 108 24.00 0.25 58.25
N ALA A 109 23.69 1.28 59.03
CA ALA A 109 22.87 1.16 60.24
C ALA A 109 21.38 0.97 59.91
N LEU A 110 20.88 1.61 58.85
CA LEU A 110 19.49 1.48 58.39
C LEU A 110 19.25 0.11 57.73
N LEU A 111 20.23 -0.41 56.98
CA LEU A 111 20.16 -1.73 56.34
C LEU A 111 20.06 -2.88 57.35
N ALA A 112 20.75 -2.77 58.48
CA ALA A 112 20.72 -3.77 59.54
C ALA A 112 19.37 -3.86 60.27
N GLU A 113 18.64 -2.74 60.37
CA GLU A 113 17.34 -2.69 61.06
C GLU A 113 16.17 -3.17 60.18
N LEU A 114 16.34 -3.17 58.85
CA LEU A 114 15.37 -3.71 57.89
C LEU A 114 15.54 -5.21 57.58
N GLY A 115 16.58 -5.87 58.07
CA GLY A 115 16.72 -7.34 58.03
C GLY A 115 16.87 -7.94 56.62
N VAL A 116 17.41 -7.20 55.66
CA VAL A 116 17.63 -7.67 54.28
C VAL A 116 19.11 -7.95 54.07
N GLU A 117 19.49 -9.22 54.03
CA GLU A 117 20.81 -9.62 53.54
C GLU A 117 20.92 -9.24 52.05
N ALA A 118 21.98 -8.50 51.72
CA ALA A 118 22.19 -7.93 50.40
C ALA A 118 22.52 -9.00 49.34
N GLU A 119 21.61 -9.22 48.41
CA GLU A 119 21.96 -9.53 47.03
C GLU A 119 21.57 -8.33 46.17
N THR A 120 22.58 -7.62 45.66
CA THR A 120 22.45 -6.53 44.72
C THR A 120 21.98 -7.06 43.37
N ALA A 121 20.67 -7.00 43.13
CA ALA A 121 20.09 -7.10 41.80
C ALA A 121 19.62 -5.70 41.35
N ASP A 122 20.13 -5.25 40.21
CA ASP A 122 19.83 -3.97 39.57
C ASP A 122 18.32 -3.64 39.55
N ILE A 123 17.93 -2.60 40.29
CA ILE A 123 16.57 -2.04 40.35
C ILE A 123 16.15 -1.38 39.01
N THR A 124 17.09 -1.20 38.07
CA THR A 124 16.83 -0.66 36.73
C THR A 124 16.33 -1.72 35.73
N GLU A 125 16.32 -3.01 36.10
CA GLU A 125 15.74 -4.08 35.29
C GLU A 125 14.28 -4.34 35.70
N LEU A 126 13.33 -3.90 34.87
CA LEU A 126 11.92 -4.27 34.97
C LEU A 126 11.72 -5.77 34.67
N ARG A 127 12.06 -6.65 35.63
CA ARG A 127 12.02 -8.11 35.45
C ARG A 127 10.63 -8.72 35.29
N HIS A 128 9.57 -7.98 35.63
CA HIS A 128 8.20 -8.52 35.67
C HIS A 128 7.18 -7.85 34.73
N VAL A 129 7.59 -6.87 33.91
CA VAL A 129 6.67 -6.17 32.99
C VAL A 129 7.29 -6.09 31.61
N ARG A 130 6.72 -6.83 30.64
CA ARG A 130 7.14 -6.78 29.23
C ARG A 130 7.03 -5.34 28.70
N SER A 131 8.09 -4.80 28.11
CA SER A 131 8.09 -3.48 27.49
C SER A 131 7.08 -3.38 26.33
N SER A 132 6.64 -2.17 25.96
CA SER A 132 5.70 -1.98 24.83
C SER A 132 6.29 -2.49 23.50
N ALA A 133 7.61 -2.37 23.34
CA ALA A 133 8.34 -2.93 22.21
C ALA A 133 8.34 -4.46 22.25
N GLU A 134 8.54 -5.09 23.41
CA GLU A 134 8.44 -6.54 23.59
C GLU A 134 7.00 -7.06 23.49
N LYS A 135 5.98 -6.28 23.88
CA LYS A 135 4.57 -6.62 23.65
C LYS A 135 4.25 -6.65 22.16
N ARG A 136 4.70 -5.64 21.41
CA ARG A 136 4.56 -5.60 19.95
C ARG A 136 5.40 -6.67 19.24
N ALA A 137 6.62 -6.91 19.72
CA ALA A 137 7.48 -7.96 19.19
C ALA A 137 6.97 -9.36 19.54
N ALA A 138 6.34 -9.56 20.70
CA ALA A 138 5.69 -10.83 21.08
C ALA A 138 4.33 -11.03 20.38
N GLU A 139 3.65 -9.94 19.98
CA GLU A 139 2.52 -10.01 19.04
C GLU A 139 2.99 -10.29 17.59
N GLU A 140 4.18 -9.82 17.22
CA GLU A 140 4.83 -10.08 15.91
C GLU A 140 5.45 -11.49 15.85
N ILE A 141 5.97 -12.00 16.96
CA ILE A 141 6.40 -13.38 17.20
C ILE A 141 5.24 -14.10 17.88
N ALA A 142 4.12 -14.22 17.17
CA ALA A 142 2.98 -14.96 17.71
C ALA A 142 3.42 -16.40 18.01
N ASN A 143 3.23 -16.81 19.27
CA ASN A 143 3.41 -18.20 19.70
C ASN A 143 2.68 -19.10 18.72
N ARG A 144 3.43 -19.98 18.07
CA ARG A 144 2.87 -20.99 17.19
C ARG A 144 2.38 -22.11 18.09
N ASP A 145 1.08 -22.21 18.24
CA ASP A 145 0.44 -23.28 18.99
C ASP A 145 0.27 -24.50 18.09
N LYS A 146 0.14 -25.68 18.70
CA LYS A 146 -0.17 -26.90 17.94
C LYS A 146 -1.60 -26.80 17.43
N CYS A 147 -1.81 -26.99 16.14
CA CYS A 147 -3.15 -27.00 15.55
C CYS A 147 -3.84 -28.34 15.87
N GLU A 148 -4.91 -28.30 16.67
CA GLU A 148 -5.61 -29.52 17.11
C GLU A 148 -6.41 -30.18 15.97
N ASP A 149 -6.95 -29.40 15.04
CA ASP A 149 -7.74 -29.88 13.90
C ASP A 149 -6.96 -29.89 12.58
N PHE A 150 -5.62 -30.00 12.66
CA PHE A 150 -4.74 -30.01 11.49
C PHE A 150 -5.09 -31.11 10.47
N GLU A 151 -5.63 -32.24 10.91
CA GLU A 151 -6.08 -33.33 10.03
C GLU A 151 -7.09 -32.86 8.97
N LYS A 152 -7.87 -31.81 9.25
CA LYS A 152 -8.81 -31.21 8.27
C LYS A 152 -8.09 -30.42 7.17
N PHE A 153 -6.93 -29.84 7.50
CA PHE A 153 -6.18 -28.95 6.62
C PHE A 153 -5.01 -29.65 5.94
N GLN A 154 -4.54 -30.78 6.46
CA GLN A 154 -3.47 -31.57 5.87
C GLN A 154 -3.73 -31.92 4.39
N PRO A 155 -4.93 -32.39 3.97
CA PRO A 155 -5.22 -32.66 2.56
C PRO A 155 -5.13 -31.42 1.68
N LEU A 156 -5.45 -30.23 2.24
CA LEU A 156 -5.35 -28.96 1.52
C LEU A 156 -3.87 -28.64 1.22
N PHE A 157 -2.98 -28.76 2.21
CA PHE A 157 -1.56 -28.50 2.01
C PHE A 157 -0.93 -29.50 1.04
N GLU A 158 -1.27 -30.78 1.14
CA GLU A 158 -0.79 -31.81 0.20
C GLU A 158 -1.26 -31.54 -1.23
N LYS A 159 -2.53 -31.13 -1.39
CA LYS A 159 -3.09 -30.73 -2.68
C LYS A 159 -2.38 -29.50 -3.24
N VAL A 160 -2.18 -28.46 -2.42
CA VAL A 160 -1.51 -27.22 -2.85
C VAL A 160 -0.06 -27.48 -3.24
N GLN A 161 0.68 -28.29 -2.47
CA GLN A 161 2.05 -28.67 -2.84
C GLN A 161 2.11 -29.42 -4.18
N ARG A 162 1.16 -30.34 -4.41
CA ARG A 162 1.04 -31.05 -5.68
C ARG A 162 0.70 -30.10 -6.82
N GLU A 163 -0.27 -29.21 -6.62
CA GLU A 163 -0.70 -28.21 -7.60
C GLU A 163 0.40 -27.20 -7.93
N ILE A 164 1.25 -26.82 -6.96
CA ILE A 164 2.43 -25.98 -7.22
C ILE A 164 3.46 -26.75 -8.04
N LYS A 165 3.70 -28.03 -7.72
CA LYS A 165 4.64 -28.89 -8.45
C LYS A 165 4.19 -29.18 -9.88
N ASP A 166 2.88 -29.35 -10.06
CA ASP A 166 2.25 -29.61 -11.36
C ASP A 166 2.01 -28.31 -12.17
N GLY A 167 2.40 -27.14 -11.64
CA GLY A 167 2.27 -25.84 -12.30
C GLY A 167 0.85 -25.26 -12.33
N ILE A 168 -0.12 -25.93 -11.68
CA ILE A 168 -1.53 -25.51 -11.59
C ILE A 168 -1.68 -24.28 -10.69
N ARG A 169 -0.86 -24.17 -9.64
CA ARG A 169 -0.76 -22.99 -8.78
C ARG A 169 0.60 -22.36 -8.91
N GLN A 170 0.64 -21.03 -8.93
CA GLN A 170 1.89 -20.27 -9.01
C GLN A 170 2.17 -19.60 -7.67
N THR A 171 3.47 -19.43 -7.36
CA THR A 171 3.93 -18.64 -6.21
C THR A 171 4.47 -17.31 -6.71
N ARG A 172 3.99 -16.19 -6.16
CA ARG A 172 4.38 -14.84 -6.60
C ARG A 172 4.96 -14.03 -5.46
N PRO A 173 6.05 -13.27 -5.65
CA PRO A 173 6.61 -12.42 -4.59
C PRO A 173 5.58 -11.42 -4.03
N PHE A 174 5.60 -11.22 -2.72
CA PHE A 174 4.73 -10.28 -2.04
C PHE A 174 5.38 -8.88 -2.01
N VAL A 175 5.32 -8.13 -3.12
CA VAL A 175 6.06 -6.86 -3.29
C VAL A 175 5.20 -5.63 -2.95
N LYS A 176 5.85 -4.63 -2.36
CA LYS A 176 5.26 -3.35 -1.88
C LYS A 176 4.93 -2.35 -3.01
N ASP A 177 5.53 -2.50 -4.20
CA ASP A 177 5.59 -1.47 -5.26
C ASP A 177 4.57 -1.60 -6.40
N ALA A 178 3.75 -2.65 -6.46
CA ALA A 178 2.84 -2.86 -7.59
C ALA A 178 1.50 -2.10 -7.46
N GLY A 179 1.51 -0.86 -6.93
CA GLY A 179 0.31 -0.01 -6.86
C GLY A 179 -0.87 -0.60 -6.07
N PHE A 180 -0.65 -1.73 -5.38
CA PHE A 180 -1.63 -2.42 -4.57
C PHE A 180 -1.83 -1.62 -3.30
N LEU A 181 -2.82 -0.73 -3.34
CA LEU A 181 -3.61 -0.37 -2.17
C LEU A 181 -3.88 -1.67 -1.39
N LYS A 182 -3.25 -1.83 -0.22
CA LYS A 182 -3.62 -2.76 0.86
C LYS A 182 -4.22 -4.06 0.33
N ALA A 183 -3.40 -5.05 0.02
CA ALA A 183 -3.89 -6.39 -0.31
C ALA A 183 -4.75 -6.92 0.85
N ASP A 184 -6.08 -6.83 0.71
CA ASP A 184 -7.02 -7.39 1.68
C ASP A 184 -6.81 -8.90 1.70
N ILE A 185 -6.16 -9.40 2.75
CA ILE A 185 -5.99 -10.83 3.00
C ILE A 185 -7.37 -11.39 3.30
N LYS A 186 -7.82 -12.35 2.49
CA LYS A 186 -9.13 -12.98 2.64
C LYS A 186 -9.02 -14.38 3.23
N GLN A 187 -10.10 -14.83 3.83
CA GLN A 187 -10.26 -16.23 4.25
C GLN A 187 -10.08 -17.14 3.04
N GLY A 188 -9.36 -18.26 3.21
CA GLY A 188 -9.09 -19.23 2.16
C GLY A 188 -7.78 -18.99 1.40
N GLU A 189 -7.16 -17.81 1.53
CA GLU A 189 -5.93 -17.50 0.81
C GLU A 189 -4.70 -18.22 1.39
N LEU A 190 -3.74 -18.50 0.50
CA LEU A 190 -2.52 -19.23 0.80
C LEU A 190 -1.28 -18.37 0.53
N PHE A 191 -0.31 -18.46 1.43
CA PHE A 191 0.94 -17.70 1.37
C PHE A 191 2.14 -18.60 1.71
N ILE A 192 3.34 -18.12 1.42
CA ILE A 192 4.60 -18.69 1.85
C ILE A 192 5.25 -17.66 2.77
N LEU A 193 5.52 -18.06 4.01
CA LEU A 193 6.19 -17.25 5.02
C LEU A 193 7.27 -18.10 5.70
N GLY A 194 8.52 -17.64 5.68
CA GLY A 194 9.69 -18.35 6.19
C GLY A 194 9.89 -19.70 5.51
N GLY A 195 9.54 -19.82 4.22
CA GLY A 195 9.57 -21.07 3.46
C GLY A 195 8.50 -22.10 3.84
N GLN A 196 7.54 -21.75 4.70
CA GLN A 196 6.41 -22.61 5.08
C GLN A 196 5.12 -22.13 4.40
N THR A 197 4.26 -23.06 4.00
CA THR A 197 2.95 -22.71 3.46
C THR A 197 2.00 -22.35 4.59
N VAL A 198 1.29 -21.24 4.41
CA VAL A 198 0.43 -20.61 5.39
C VAL A 198 -0.96 -20.47 4.80
N TYR A 199 -1.98 -20.89 5.53
CA TYR A 199 -3.39 -20.86 5.12
C TYR A 199 -4.20 -19.97 6.07
N VAL A 200 -4.99 -19.05 5.52
CA VAL A 200 -5.89 -18.20 6.31
C VAL A 200 -7.22 -18.94 6.53
N ALA A 201 -7.36 -19.59 7.67
CA ALA A 201 -8.52 -20.41 7.98
C ALA A 201 -9.76 -19.59 8.36
N GLU A 202 -9.56 -18.47 9.06
CA GLU A 202 -10.64 -17.61 9.53
C GLU A 202 -10.18 -16.15 9.59
N VAL A 203 -11.10 -15.24 9.23
CA VAL A 203 -10.93 -13.79 9.39
C VAL A 203 -12.00 -13.34 10.38
N GLY A 204 -11.57 -12.88 11.55
CA GLY A 204 -12.44 -12.36 12.59
C GLY A 204 -13.00 -10.97 12.30
N GLU A 205 -13.62 -10.37 13.30
CA GLU A 205 -14.27 -9.07 13.16
C GLU A 205 -13.29 -7.96 12.78
N THR A 206 -13.76 -7.04 11.94
CA THR A 206 -12.98 -5.88 11.50
C THR A 206 -12.85 -4.87 12.63
N ILE A 207 -11.61 -4.65 13.07
CA ILE A 207 -11.22 -3.67 14.07
C ILE A 207 -10.81 -2.39 13.32
N LYS A 208 -11.38 -1.26 13.67
CA LYS A 208 -10.92 0.04 13.16
C LYS A 208 -9.72 0.50 13.98
N ALA A 209 -8.57 0.62 13.33
CA ALA A 209 -7.37 1.18 13.94
C ALA A 209 -7.49 2.71 14.07
N PRO A 210 -6.76 3.34 15.00
CA PRO A 210 -6.80 4.80 15.24
C PRO A 210 -6.43 5.66 14.02
N ASN A 211 -5.77 5.07 13.02
CA ASN A 211 -5.36 5.69 11.77
C ASN A 211 -6.43 5.59 10.66
N GLY A 212 -7.63 5.11 10.96
CA GLY A 212 -8.74 4.94 10.01
C GLY A 212 -8.64 3.69 9.12
N GLU A 213 -7.65 2.84 9.34
CA GLU A 213 -7.47 1.59 8.59
C GLU A 213 -8.17 0.41 9.28
N THR A 214 -8.58 -0.58 8.51
CA THR A 214 -9.22 -1.81 8.99
C THR A 214 -8.16 -2.88 9.28
N ASP A 215 -8.22 -3.46 10.48
CA ASP A 215 -7.46 -4.64 10.89
C ASP A 215 -8.44 -5.77 11.24
N ALA A 216 -7.98 -7.01 11.28
CA ALA A 216 -8.81 -8.14 11.68
C ALA A 216 -7.94 -9.22 12.28
N ARG A 217 -8.52 -10.00 13.20
CA ARG A 217 -7.82 -11.12 13.83
C ARG A 217 -7.92 -12.36 12.95
N LEU A 218 -6.80 -12.96 12.58
CA LEU A 218 -6.71 -14.08 11.65
C LEU A 218 -6.34 -15.37 12.38
N ARG A 219 -7.06 -16.45 12.09
CA ARG A 219 -6.61 -17.81 12.41
C ARG A 219 -5.80 -18.33 11.23
N VAL A 220 -4.51 -18.51 11.45
CA VAL A 220 -3.54 -18.85 10.41
C VAL A 220 -2.95 -20.22 10.71
N ILE A 221 -2.98 -21.12 9.72
CA ILE A 221 -2.51 -22.51 9.86
C ILE A 221 -1.28 -22.70 8.99
N TYR A 222 -0.24 -23.31 9.56
CA TYR A 222 1.02 -23.60 8.89
C TYR A 222 1.07 -25.06 8.45
N SER A 223 1.76 -25.31 7.33
CA SER A 223 1.94 -26.66 6.78
C SER A 223 2.67 -27.64 7.71
N ASN A 224 3.33 -27.15 8.76
CA ASN A 224 4.02 -27.97 9.76
C ASN A 224 3.11 -28.41 10.93
N GLY A 225 1.80 -28.17 10.85
CA GLY A 225 0.86 -28.57 11.90
C GLY A 225 0.74 -27.58 13.06
N THR A 226 1.27 -26.37 12.91
CA THR A 226 1.09 -25.28 13.89
C THR A 226 0.06 -24.28 13.42
N GLU A 227 -0.56 -23.57 14.34
CA GLU A 227 -1.43 -22.44 14.06
C GLU A 227 -0.98 -21.21 14.83
N SER A 228 -1.38 -20.05 14.34
CA SER A 228 -1.11 -18.78 14.98
C SER A 228 -2.29 -17.84 14.81
N ASN A 229 -2.52 -17.04 15.84
CA ASN A 229 -3.59 -16.08 15.88
C ASN A 229 -3.01 -14.67 15.69
N LEU A 230 -2.81 -14.29 14.42
CA LEU A 230 -2.12 -13.08 13.98
C LEU A 230 -3.12 -11.98 13.63
N LEU A 231 -2.73 -10.72 13.79
CA LEU A 231 -3.45 -9.62 13.14
C LEU A 231 -3.15 -9.61 11.64
N LEU A 232 -4.14 -9.23 10.83
CA LEU A 232 -4.02 -9.13 9.38
C LEU A 232 -2.82 -8.27 8.98
N ARG A 233 -2.63 -7.14 9.67
CA ARG A 233 -1.49 -6.25 9.42
C ARG A 233 -0.15 -6.86 9.81
N SER A 234 -0.11 -7.66 10.87
CA SER A 234 1.11 -8.37 11.29
C SER A 234 1.50 -9.40 10.23
N LEU A 235 0.53 -10.15 9.68
CA LEU A 235 0.77 -11.09 8.58
C LEU A 235 1.28 -10.38 7.32
N GLN A 236 0.63 -9.26 6.93
CA GLN A 236 1.10 -8.45 5.80
C GLN A 236 2.54 -7.97 6.00
N ARG A 237 2.86 -7.44 7.18
CA ARG A 237 4.21 -6.95 7.50
C ARG A 237 5.24 -8.06 7.48
N ALA A 238 4.90 -9.23 8.02
CA ALA A 238 5.77 -10.40 8.01
C ALA A 238 6.06 -10.85 6.57
N LEU A 239 5.04 -10.89 5.70
CA LEU A 239 5.20 -11.22 4.28
C LEU A 239 6.04 -10.19 3.52
N TYR A 240 5.96 -8.90 3.86
CA TYR A 240 6.81 -7.87 3.25
C TYR A 240 8.27 -7.91 3.71
N LYS A 241 8.51 -8.32 4.95
CA LYS A 241 9.87 -8.37 5.53
C LYS A 241 10.62 -9.63 5.12
N ASP A 242 9.89 -10.68 4.80
CA ASP A 242 10.45 -11.97 4.38
C ASP A 242 10.79 -11.95 2.88
N GLU A 243 12.06 -12.18 2.54
CA GLU A 243 12.52 -12.33 1.15
C GLU A 243 11.89 -13.57 0.47
N ALA A 244 11.52 -14.59 1.25
CA ALA A 244 10.78 -15.75 0.77
C ALA A 244 9.25 -15.54 0.77
N GLY A 245 8.79 -14.33 1.14
CA GLY A 245 7.39 -13.95 1.20
C GLY A 245 6.72 -14.06 -0.17
N ARG A 246 5.87 -15.08 -0.34
CA ARG A 246 5.13 -15.29 -1.60
C ARG A 246 3.64 -15.47 -1.34
N ARG A 247 2.82 -15.03 -2.28
CA ARG A 247 1.40 -15.38 -2.37
C ARG A 247 1.24 -16.59 -3.29
N ILE A 248 0.45 -17.56 -2.86
CA ILE A 248 0.07 -18.70 -3.70
C ILE A 248 -1.24 -18.33 -4.39
N THR A 249 -1.28 -18.44 -5.72
CA THR A 249 -2.49 -18.15 -6.49
C THR A 249 -3.56 -19.22 -6.26
N GLU A 250 -4.83 -18.83 -6.41
CA GLU A 250 -5.91 -19.81 -6.54
C GLU A 250 -5.65 -20.71 -7.77
N PRO A 251 -6.07 -21.99 -7.72
CA PRO A 251 -5.87 -22.92 -8.81
C PRO A 251 -6.71 -22.43 -9.98
N VAL A 252 -6.05 -22.15 -11.09
CA VAL A 252 -6.72 -21.68 -12.29
C VAL A 252 -7.53 -22.85 -12.84
N ALA A 253 -8.85 -22.71 -12.91
CA ALA A 253 -9.70 -23.64 -13.62
C ALA A 253 -9.42 -23.50 -15.13
N GLY A 254 -8.52 -24.33 -15.66
CA GLY A 254 -8.37 -24.58 -17.10
C GLY A 254 -7.31 -23.75 -17.86
N PRO A 255 -6.93 -24.20 -19.07
CA PRO A 255 -5.66 -23.88 -19.74
C PRO A 255 -5.65 -22.54 -20.48
N LEU A 256 -6.21 -21.47 -19.89
CA LEU A 256 -5.99 -20.09 -20.38
C LEU A 256 -4.64 -19.51 -19.93
N PHE A 257 -3.97 -20.19 -19.01
CA PHE A 257 -2.84 -19.68 -18.25
C PHE A 257 -1.76 -20.76 -18.12
N THR A 258 -1.02 -21.05 -19.20
CA THR A 258 0.28 -21.73 -19.10
C THR A 258 1.32 -21.10 -20.02
N ASP A 259 2.51 -20.95 -19.42
CA ASP A 259 3.89 -20.97 -19.92
C ASP A 259 4.27 -20.12 -21.13
N ASN A 260 4.26 -18.80 -20.96
CA ASN A 260 5.40 -17.98 -21.39
C ASN A 260 5.51 -16.80 -20.44
N GLU A 261 6.66 -16.71 -19.77
CA GLU A 261 7.08 -15.54 -19.00
C GLU A 261 7.27 -14.38 -19.98
N ASP A 262 6.30 -13.47 -20.02
CA ASP A 262 6.56 -12.09 -20.40
C ASP A 262 6.28 -11.23 -19.17
N ASP A 263 7.28 -10.44 -18.78
CA ASP A 263 7.45 -9.66 -17.55
C ASP A 263 6.43 -8.50 -17.38
N ASP A 264 5.26 -8.57 -18.04
CA ASP A 264 4.23 -7.52 -18.08
C ASP A 264 2.83 -7.99 -17.62
N ASP A 265 2.71 -9.21 -17.07
CA ASP A 265 1.43 -9.82 -16.67
C ASP A 265 0.89 -9.34 -15.30
N GLN A 266 0.99 -8.03 -15.03
CA GLN A 266 0.44 -7.35 -13.84
C GLN A 266 -0.65 -6.31 -14.16
N ALA A 267 -1.13 -6.22 -15.40
CA ALA A 267 -2.16 -5.23 -15.72
C ALA A 267 -3.53 -5.63 -15.14
N SER A 268 -4.10 -4.78 -14.29
CA SER A 268 -5.55 -4.71 -14.14
C SER A 268 -6.15 -4.36 -15.50
N GLY A 269 -7.20 -5.08 -15.89
CA GLY A 269 -7.85 -4.92 -17.18
C GLY A 269 -9.34 -4.61 -16.99
N THR A 270 -9.81 -3.54 -17.59
CA THR A 270 -11.23 -3.20 -17.66
C THR A 270 -11.74 -3.58 -19.05
N ILE A 271 -12.68 -4.52 -19.11
CA ILE A 271 -13.51 -4.72 -20.31
C ILE A 271 -14.53 -3.60 -20.35
N TYR A 272 -14.59 -2.89 -21.46
CA TYR A 272 -15.61 -1.87 -21.70
C TYR A 272 -16.46 -2.26 -22.91
N VAL A 273 -17.77 -2.06 -22.76
CA VAL A 273 -18.77 -2.35 -23.79
C VAL A 273 -19.40 -1.04 -24.21
N LEU A 274 -19.31 -0.72 -25.51
CA LEU A 274 -19.78 0.53 -26.06
C LEU A 274 -20.89 0.32 -27.08
N ARG A 275 -21.74 1.34 -27.19
CA ARG A 275 -22.77 1.46 -28.21
C ARG A 275 -22.45 2.67 -29.10
N SER A 276 -22.45 2.48 -30.42
CA SER A 276 -22.20 3.57 -31.38
C SER A 276 -23.43 4.45 -31.54
N LYS A 277 -23.24 5.77 -31.66
CA LYS A 277 -24.25 6.75 -32.08
C LYS A 277 -24.18 7.08 -33.59
N SER A 278 -23.46 6.31 -34.39
CA SER A 278 -23.34 6.53 -35.84
C SER A 278 -24.66 6.39 -36.59
N ASP A 279 -24.97 7.31 -37.51
CA ASP A 279 -26.18 7.25 -38.34
C ASP A 279 -26.07 6.26 -39.53
N HIS A 280 -24.98 5.50 -39.61
CA HIS A 280 -24.81 4.49 -40.65
C HIS A 280 -25.99 3.48 -40.63
N PRO A 281 -26.65 3.18 -41.77
CA PRO A 281 -27.87 2.38 -41.82
C PRO A 281 -27.77 1.04 -41.07
N THR A 282 -26.67 0.31 -41.27
CA THR A 282 -26.40 -0.97 -40.58
C THR A 282 -26.25 -0.82 -39.07
N VAL A 283 -25.64 0.27 -38.60
CA VAL A 283 -25.43 0.53 -37.17
C VAL A 283 -26.75 0.94 -36.53
N ALA A 284 -27.52 1.78 -37.21
CA ALA A 284 -28.82 2.24 -36.73
C ALA A 284 -29.85 1.10 -36.63
N ALA A 285 -29.88 0.20 -37.60
CA ALA A 285 -30.77 -0.96 -37.60
C ALA A 285 -30.49 -1.96 -36.46
N HIS A 286 -29.23 -2.04 -36.00
CA HIS A 286 -28.79 -3.05 -35.03
C HIS A 286 -28.30 -2.46 -33.71
N ARG A 287 -28.60 -1.20 -33.42
CA ARG A 287 -28.04 -0.44 -32.27
C ARG A 287 -28.20 -1.10 -30.90
N GLU A 288 -29.28 -1.86 -30.69
CA GLU A 288 -29.52 -2.54 -29.41
C GLU A 288 -28.70 -3.81 -29.20
N VAL A 289 -28.20 -4.41 -30.28
CA VAL A 289 -27.42 -5.66 -30.25
C VAL A 289 -26.00 -5.47 -30.77
N LEU A 290 -25.69 -4.34 -31.38
CA LEU A 290 -24.36 -4.01 -31.89
C LEU A 290 -23.53 -3.33 -30.80
N HIS A 291 -22.53 -4.04 -30.30
CA HIS A 291 -21.64 -3.56 -29.26
C HIS A 291 -20.19 -3.63 -29.68
N LYS A 292 -19.42 -2.62 -29.30
CA LYS A 292 -17.95 -2.67 -29.32
C LYS A 292 -17.46 -3.20 -27.99
N ILE A 293 -16.64 -4.24 -28.02
CA ILE A 293 -16.05 -4.83 -26.82
C ILE A 293 -14.54 -4.62 -26.88
N GLY A 294 -13.99 -3.87 -25.92
CA GLY A 294 -12.56 -3.60 -25.86
C GLY A 294 -12.00 -3.78 -24.45
N VAL A 295 -10.68 -3.82 -24.34
CA VAL A 295 -9.95 -3.97 -23.07
C VAL A 295 -9.02 -2.77 -22.88
N THR A 296 -8.93 -2.25 -21.66
CA THR A 296 -7.98 -1.17 -21.30
C THR A 296 -7.47 -1.34 -19.88
N SER A 297 -6.27 -0.85 -19.57
CA SER A 297 -5.74 -0.79 -18.18
C SER A 297 -5.97 0.56 -17.51
N GLY A 298 -6.46 1.56 -18.25
CA GLY A 298 -6.70 2.91 -17.75
C GLY A 298 -8.19 3.26 -17.68
N LYS A 299 -8.47 4.55 -17.44
CA LYS A 299 -9.83 5.08 -17.49
C LYS A 299 -10.44 4.92 -18.88
N VAL A 300 -11.61 4.28 -18.96
CA VAL A 300 -12.34 4.02 -20.21
C VAL A 300 -12.64 5.33 -20.95
N GLU A 301 -12.93 6.40 -20.21
CA GLU A 301 -13.23 7.73 -20.73
C GLU A 301 -12.07 8.29 -21.57
N ARG A 302 -10.82 8.03 -21.18
CA ARG A 302 -9.65 8.44 -21.95
C ARG A 302 -9.51 7.64 -23.24
N ARG A 303 -9.90 6.37 -23.24
CA ARG A 303 -9.83 5.50 -24.43
C ARG A 303 -10.85 5.92 -25.50
N ILE A 304 -12.01 6.44 -25.08
CA ILE A 304 -13.11 6.84 -25.98
C ILE A 304 -13.13 8.33 -26.32
N ALA A 305 -12.24 9.15 -25.74
CA ALA A 305 -12.25 10.60 -25.89
C ALA A 305 -12.24 11.10 -27.36
N ASN A 306 -11.62 10.34 -28.26
CA ASN A 306 -11.51 10.67 -29.69
C ASN A 306 -12.35 9.77 -30.60
N ALA A 307 -13.37 9.08 -30.07
CA ALA A 307 -14.19 8.13 -30.83
C ALA A 307 -14.78 8.72 -32.13
N LYS A 308 -15.23 9.98 -32.10
CA LYS A 308 -15.81 10.66 -33.25
C LYS A 308 -14.89 10.78 -34.47
N ILE A 309 -13.58 10.82 -34.26
CA ILE A 309 -12.58 11.00 -35.32
C ILE A 309 -11.75 9.74 -35.58
N ASP A 310 -12.07 8.64 -34.90
CA ASP A 310 -11.35 7.37 -35.00
C ASP A 310 -12.21 6.36 -35.78
N PRO A 311 -11.72 5.85 -36.92
CA PRO A 311 -12.47 4.90 -37.74
C PRO A 311 -12.78 3.59 -37.01
N THR A 312 -12.02 3.22 -35.97
CA THR A 312 -12.30 2.03 -35.15
C THR A 312 -13.55 2.17 -34.28
N PHE A 313 -14.04 3.40 -34.10
CA PHE A 313 -15.29 3.73 -33.41
C PHE A 313 -16.41 4.15 -34.37
N LEU A 314 -16.28 3.81 -35.65
CA LEU A 314 -17.26 4.11 -36.70
C LEU A 314 -17.44 5.61 -36.98
N MET A 315 -16.41 6.42 -36.73
CA MET A 315 -16.40 7.87 -36.94
C MET A 315 -17.57 8.58 -36.23
N ALA A 316 -17.96 8.10 -35.05
CA ALA A 316 -19.10 8.61 -34.31
C ALA A 316 -18.86 8.57 -32.79
N ASP A 317 -19.68 9.33 -32.06
CA ASP A 317 -19.69 9.28 -30.61
C ASP A 317 -20.17 7.91 -30.12
N VAL A 318 -19.71 7.53 -28.94
CA VAL A 318 -20.02 6.23 -28.31
C VAL A 318 -20.49 6.42 -26.88
N GLU A 319 -21.32 5.49 -26.42
CA GLU A 319 -21.82 5.44 -25.05
C GLU A 319 -21.30 4.19 -24.36
N ILE A 320 -20.91 4.32 -23.09
CA ILE A 320 -20.52 3.19 -22.24
C ILE A 320 -21.78 2.51 -21.73
N VAL A 321 -22.01 1.27 -22.15
CA VAL A 321 -23.18 0.47 -21.74
C VAL A 321 -22.85 -0.43 -20.55
N ALA A 322 -21.60 -0.91 -20.48
CA ALA A 322 -21.13 -1.71 -19.36
C ALA A 322 -19.61 -1.61 -19.22
N THR A 323 -19.13 -1.77 -17.98
CA THR A 323 -17.72 -1.90 -17.63
C THR A 323 -17.54 -3.06 -16.66
N TYR A 324 -16.50 -3.85 -16.86
CA TYR A 324 -16.16 -4.97 -16.01
C TYR A 324 -14.69 -4.91 -15.65
N GLU A 325 -14.41 -4.72 -14.37
CA GLU A 325 -13.05 -4.74 -13.85
C GLU A 325 -12.60 -6.19 -13.63
N LEU A 326 -11.42 -6.49 -14.13
CA LEU A 326 -10.76 -7.77 -14.02
C LEU A 326 -9.34 -7.57 -13.49
N PHE A 327 -8.94 -8.48 -12.61
CA PHE A 327 -7.63 -8.44 -11.97
C PHE A 327 -6.81 -9.64 -12.44
N ASN A 328 -5.50 -9.45 -12.58
CA ASN A 328 -4.56 -10.51 -12.93
C ASN A 328 -4.84 -11.16 -14.31
N ILE A 329 -5.11 -10.35 -15.34
CA ILE A 329 -5.42 -10.84 -16.69
C ILE A 329 -4.47 -10.27 -17.73
N ASN A 330 -3.95 -11.16 -18.57
CA ASN A 330 -3.21 -10.78 -19.78
C ASN A 330 -4.18 -10.19 -20.83
N ARG A 331 -4.02 -8.89 -21.12
CA ARG A 331 -4.90 -8.12 -22.02
C ARG A 331 -4.96 -8.70 -23.43
N THR A 332 -3.81 -9.07 -23.98
CA THR A 332 -3.68 -9.62 -25.33
C THR A 332 -4.40 -10.97 -25.46
N LYS A 333 -4.28 -11.82 -24.43
CA LYS A 333 -5.01 -13.09 -24.37
C LYS A 333 -6.51 -12.85 -24.23
N LEU A 334 -6.93 -11.91 -23.39
CA LEU A 334 -8.34 -11.57 -23.22
C LEU A 334 -8.99 -11.07 -24.52
N GLU A 335 -8.31 -10.19 -25.24
CA GLU A 335 -8.75 -9.71 -26.56
C GLU A 335 -8.89 -10.88 -27.55
N SER A 336 -7.91 -11.78 -27.58
CA SER A 336 -7.95 -12.99 -28.41
C SER A 336 -9.13 -13.91 -28.06
N VAL A 337 -9.45 -14.05 -26.76
CA VAL A 337 -10.60 -14.84 -26.29
C VAL A 337 -11.91 -14.20 -26.74
N ILE A 338 -12.07 -12.89 -26.58
CA ILE A 338 -13.27 -12.16 -27.02
C ILE A 338 -13.47 -12.33 -28.54
N HIS A 339 -12.41 -12.17 -29.33
CA HIS A 339 -12.46 -12.38 -30.78
C HIS A 339 -12.82 -13.82 -31.15
N ARG A 340 -12.30 -14.81 -30.42
CA ARG A 340 -12.61 -16.23 -30.65
C ARG A 340 -14.08 -16.54 -30.33
N VAL A 341 -14.57 -16.07 -29.19
CA VAL A 341 -15.92 -16.38 -28.69
C VAL A 341 -16.98 -15.72 -29.57
N PHE A 342 -16.79 -14.43 -29.91
CA PHE A 342 -17.77 -13.64 -30.65
C PHE A 342 -17.46 -13.49 -32.14
N GLY A 343 -16.43 -14.16 -32.65
CA GLY A 343 -15.97 -14.02 -34.04
C GLY A 343 -17.06 -14.27 -35.08
N ALA A 344 -17.97 -15.20 -34.81
CA ALA A 344 -19.11 -15.51 -35.69
C ALA A 344 -20.14 -14.36 -35.81
N ALA A 345 -20.14 -13.43 -34.86
CA ALA A 345 -21.05 -12.28 -34.81
C ALA A 345 -20.36 -10.96 -35.12
N LYS A 346 -19.12 -11.00 -35.61
CA LYS A 346 -18.37 -9.80 -35.94
C LYS A 346 -19.08 -9.00 -37.05
N LEU A 347 -19.19 -7.69 -36.84
CA LEU A 347 -19.72 -6.78 -37.85
C LEU A 347 -18.72 -6.64 -39.00
N ASP A 348 -19.16 -6.93 -40.22
CA ASP A 348 -18.38 -6.77 -41.44
C ASP A 348 -18.87 -5.57 -42.23
N ILE A 349 -18.32 -4.39 -41.92
CA ILE A 349 -18.58 -3.14 -42.64
C ILE A 349 -17.28 -2.39 -42.90
N GLU A 350 -17.20 -1.72 -44.04
CA GLU A 350 -16.08 -0.86 -44.40
C GLU A 350 -16.45 0.61 -44.14
N ILE A 351 -15.61 1.32 -43.38
CA ILE A 351 -15.77 2.75 -43.12
C ILE A 351 -14.53 3.49 -43.62
N LYS A 352 -14.75 4.65 -44.23
CA LYS A 352 -13.65 5.52 -44.68
C LYS A 352 -13.17 6.38 -43.51
N ASP A 353 -11.87 6.37 -43.26
CA ASP A 353 -11.20 7.32 -42.36
C ASP A 353 -11.27 8.74 -42.95
N ARG A 354 -10.88 9.75 -42.15
CA ARG A 354 -10.82 11.18 -42.52
C ARG A 354 -10.02 11.47 -43.80
N PHE A 355 -9.12 10.56 -44.18
CA PHE A 355 -8.30 10.65 -45.40
C PHE A 355 -8.86 9.82 -46.58
N GLY A 356 -10.08 9.29 -46.45
CA GLY A 356 -10.73 8.46 -47.48
C GLY A 356 -10.22 7.03 -47.57
N LYS A 357 -9.32 6.60 -46.68
CA LYS A 357 -8.81 5.22 -46.63
C LYS A 357 -9.86 4.29 -46.03
N PRO A 358 -10.16 3.14 -46.66
CA PRO A 358 -11.09 2.16 -46.11
C PRO A 358 -10.48 1.45 -44.89
N VAL A 359 -11.28 1.30 -43.83
CA VAL A 359 -10.93 0.66 -42.57
C VAL A 359 -12.08 -0.25 -42.15
N VAL A 360 -11.76 -1.51 -41.82
CA VAL A 360 -12.71 -2.48 -41.28
C VAL A 360 -12.48 -2.61 -39.77
N PRO A 361 -13.41 -2.15 -38.93
CA PRO A 361 -13.22 -2.14 -37.48
C PRO A 361 -13.41 -3.55 -36.92
N LYS A 362 -12.45 -4.03 -36.12
CA LYS A 362 -12.39 -5.46 -35.75
C LYS A 362 -13.18 -5.84 -34.50
N GLU A 363 -13.50 -4.87 -33.65
CA GLU A 363 -14.01 -5.08 -32.29
C GLU A 363 -15.52 -4.85 -32.14
N TRP A 364 -16.27 -4.84 -33.24
CA TRP A 364 -17.73 -4.67 -33.23
C TRP A 364 -18.44 -6.01 -33.44
N PHE A 365 -19.39 -6.33 -32.58
CA PHE A 365 -20.07 -7.62 -32.57
C PHE A 365 -21.59 -7.45 -32.40
N LEU A 366 -22.36 -8.24 -33.13
CA LEU A 366 -23.82 -8.36 -33.04
C LEU A 366 -24.19 -9.34 -31.91
N VAL A 367 -24.01 -8.88 -30.67
CA VAL A 367 -24.17 -9.66 -29.45
C VAL A 367 -25.00 -8.87 -28.44
N PRO A 368 -26.14 -9.41 -27.95
CA PRO A 368 -26.91 -8.77 -26.89
C PRO A 368 -26.12 -8.64 -25.58
N ARG A 369 -26.43 -7.60 -24.80
CA ARG A 369 -25.73 -7.31 -23.54
C ARG A 369 -25.69 -8.50 -22.56
N PHE A 370 -26.81 -9.20 -22.37
CA PHE A 370 -26.89 -10.30 -21.41
C PHE A 370 -25.92 -11.45 -21.74
N VAL A 371 -25.63 -11.67 -23.03
CA VAL A 371 -24.65 -12.67 -23.46
C VAL A 371 -23.22 -12.21 -23.17
N ILE A 372 -22.97 -10.90 -23.27
CA ILE A 372 -21.68 -10.30 -22.88
C ILE A 372 -21.49 -10.45 -21.37
N ASP A 373 -22.53 -10.17 -20.57
CA ASP A 373 -22.51 -10.38 -19.11
C ASP A 373 -22.15 -11.85 -18.77
N GLU A 374 -22.82 -12.81 -19.43
CA GLU A 374 -22.56 -14.24 -19.26
C GLU A 374 -21.14 -14.63 -19.69
N ALA A 375 -20.66 -14.12 -20.81
CA ALA A 375 -19.31 -14.38 -21.29
C ALA A 375 -18.25 -13.85 -20.32
N VAL A 376 -18.46 -12.64 -19.77
CA VAL A 376 -17.54 -12.06 -18.78
C VAL A 376 -17.55 -12.85 -17.48
N ALA A 377 -18.71 -13.33 -17.02
CA ALA A 377 -18.78 -14.23 -15.88
C ALA A 377 -17.97 -15.51 -16.12
N ARG A 378 -18.11 -16.12 -17.30
CA ARG A 378 -17.32 -17.30 -17.70
C ARG A 378 -15.84 -17.03 -17.94
N ILE A 379 -15.46 -15.80 -18.24
CA ILE A 379 -14.05 -15.37 -18.31
C ILE A 379 -13.48 -15.35 -16.88
N LYS A 380 -14.25 -14.85 -15.91
CA LYS A 380 -13.82 -14.78 -14.50
C LYS A 380 -13.66 -16.17 -13.86
N ASP A 381 -14.51 -17.12 -14.21
CA ASP A 381 -14.42 -18.50 -13.70
C ASP A 381 -13.51 -19.43 -14.54
N GLY A 382 -13.02 -18.96 -15.69
CA GLY A 382 -12.10 -19.69 -16.57
C GLY A 382 -12.76 -20.66 -17.55
N THR A 383 -14.08 -20.84 -17.50
CA THR A 383 -14.80 -21.83 -18.33
C THR A 383 -15.06 -21.38 -19.78
N ILE A 384 -14.87 -20.10 -20.09
CA ILE A 384 -15.15 -19.52 -21.42
C ILE A 384 -14.42 -20.21 -22.60
N THR A 385 -13.33 -20.95 -22.35
CA THR A 385 -12.63 -21.73 -23.38
C THR A 385 -13.54 -22.75 -24.06
N GLU A 386 -14.47 -23.32 -23.30
CA GLU A 386 -15.39 -24.35 -23.72
C GLU A 386 -16.62 -23.80 -24.43
N PHE A 387 -16.78 -22.48 -24.52
CA PHE A 387 -17.97 -21.85 -25.09
C PHE A 387 -17.68 -21.03 -26.35
N VAL A 388 -18.65 -20.98 -27.24
CA VAL A 388 -18.69 -20.13 -28.44
C VAL A 388 -20.06 -19.49 -28.56
N TYR A 389 -20.13 -18.26 -29.07
CA TYR A 389 -21.40 -17.60 -29.34
C TYR A 389 -22.06 -18.14 -30.60
N ASP A 390 -23.34 -18.49 -30.49
CA ASP A 390 -24.19 -18.83 -31.64
C ASP A 390 -25.10 -17.64 -31.98
N PRO A 391 -24.89 -16.97 -33.14
CA PRO A 391 -25.73 -15.85 -33.57
C PRO A 391 -27.19 -16.23 -33.82
N THR A 392 -27.50 -17.49 -34.13
CA THR A 392 -28.87 -17.92 -34.46
C THR A 392 -29.74 -18.07 -33.23
N SER A 393 -29.19 -18.58 -32.12
CA SER A 393 -29.89 -18.70 -30.84
C SER A 393 -29.64 -17.54 -29.88
N ALA A 394 -28.76 -16.59 -30.26
CA ALA A 394 -28.31 -15.48 -29.43
C ALA A 394 -27.85 -15.93 -28.03
N SER A 395 -27.07 -17.01 -27.96
CA SER A 395 -26.64 -17.64 -26.71
C SER A 395 -25.23 -18.22 -26.82
N LEU A 396 -24.54 -18.35 -25.70
CA LEU A 396 -23.31 -19.13 -25.62
C LEU A 396 -23.65 -20.62 -25.63
N LYS A 397 -22.97 -21.38 -26.47
CA LYS A 397 -23.08 -22.84 -26.53
C LYS A 397 -21.75 -23.48 -26.22
N GLU A 398 -21.78 -24.61 -25.51
CA GLU A 398 -20.60 -25.44 -25.35
C GLU A 398 -20.10 -25.91 -26.72
N LYS A 399 -18.79 -25.85 -26.89
CA LYS A 399 -18.09 -26.26 -28.09
C LYS A 399 -18.18 -27.79 -28.17
N THR A 400 -19.20 -28.28 -28.86
CA THR A 400 -19.37 -29.71 -29.07
C THR A 400 -18.33 -30.18 -30.09
N GLY A 401 -17.17 -30.65 -29.62
CA GLY A 401 -16.20 -31.35 -30.47
C GLY A 401 -14.74 -31.01 -30.22
N ARG A 402 -14.04 -32.00 -29.66
CA ARG A 402 -12.60 -32.29 -29.88
C ARG A 402 -12.28 -32.17 -31.37
N THR A 403 -11.32 -31.33 -31.73
CA THR A 403 -10.36 -31.64 -32.80
C THR A 403 -9.07 -30.91 -32.50
#